data_AF-A0A061HWP1-F1
#
_entry.id   AF-A0A061HWP1-F1
#
_cell.length_a   1.000
_cell.length_b   1.000
_cell.length_c   1.000
_cell.angle_alpha   90.00
_cell.angle_beta   90.00
_cell.angle_gamma   90.00
#
_symmetry.space_group_name_H-M   'P 1'
#
loop_
_entity.id
_entity.type
_entity.pdbx_description
1 polymer ?
#
loop_
_entity_poly.entity_id
_entity_poly.type
_entity_poly.pdbx_seq_one_letter_code
_entity_poly.pdbx_strand_id
1 'polypeptide(L)'
;MVGQFNEVNNFLNSRREDINTQVNTISGQINSYAERIAKLNQEIQTSQGASGHAPNDLLDQRDLEVAELNKLIDVKVLNQGDQYTLTIGNGQLLVSGSSTFKMSARPADDNPRNTTIYIQVPGAAGSGYTEVPMSESTIKGGALGGLLSYRRDSLDGTQLQLGQLAAGLALAINQAQRQGVDMQGATGKPFFTLGQPDVIGHTSNTGQGIINATLNLDGASALQAADYQISYDGINYTVLRMPEKAQVHFGTDLDNAQIDGMTVTMTGTPAAGDSWLLSPVRDAAGKLQMQLTGADQI
;
A
#
# COMPACT_ATOMS: atom_id res chain seq x y z
N MET A 1 -24.53 -5.31 -16.16
CA MET A 1 -23.27 -6.02 -15.83
C MET A 1 -22.11 -5.05 -15.69
N VAL A 2 -21.67 -4.35 -16.76
CA VAL A 2 -20.57 -3.36 -16.68
C VAL A 2 -20.78 -2.34 -15.54
N GLY A 3 -21.97 -1.74 -15.45
CA GLY A 3 -22.29 -0.79 -14.38
C GLY A 3 -22.12 -1.35 -12.96
N GLN A 4 -22.45 -2.61 -12.73
CA GLN A 4 -22.30 -3.24 -11.41
C GLN A 4 -20.82 -3.44 -11.05
N PHE A 5 -19.97 -3.86 -12.00
CA PHE A 5 -18.53 -3.94 -11.77
C PHE A 5 -17.93 -2.57 -11.43
N ASN A 6 -18.34 -1.53 -12.16
CA ASN A 6 -17.88 -0.16 -11.92
C ASN A 6 -18.34 0.34 -10.54
N GLU A 7 -19.61 0.13 -10.16
CA GLU A 7 -20.17 0.54 -8.87
C GLU A 7 -19.44 -0.10 -7.69
N VAL A 8 -19.21 -1.42 -7.73
CA VAL A 8 -18.49 -2.12 -6.66
C VAL A 8 -17.04 -1.65 -6.58
N ASN A 9 -16.35 -1.45 -7.72
CA ASN A 9 -14.99 -0.91 -7.72
C ASN A 9 -14.92 0.50 -7.12
N ASN A 10 -15.88 1.37 -7.45
CA ASN A 10 -15.96 2.72 -6.91
C ASN A 10 -16.20 2.72 -5.39
N PHE A 11 -17.06 1.82 -4.91
CA PHE A 11 -17.26 1.62 -3.48
C PHE A 11 -15.96 1.21 -2.78
N LEU A 12 -15.21 0.24 -3.33
CA LEU A 12 -13.92 -0.19 -2.76
C LEU A 12 -12.88 0.94 -2.75
N ASN A 13 -12.82 1.75 -3.82
CA ASN A 13 -11.97 2.95 -3.86
C ASN A 13 -12.37 3.97 -2.79
N SER A 14 -13.67 4.25 -2.61
CA SER A 14 -14.15 5.13 -1.54
C SER A 14 -13.74 4.60 -0.15
N ARG A 15 -13.80 3.28 0.08
CA ARG A 15 -13.34 2.68 1.33
C ARG A 15 -11.84 2.83 1.55
N ARG A 16 -11.03 2.77 0.48
CA ARG A 16 -9.59 3.05 0.58
C ARG A 16 -9.34 4.49 0.99
N GLU A 17 -10.05 5.45 0.43
CA GLU A 17 -9.90 6.87 0.82
C GLU A 17 -10.36 7.16 2.25
N ASP A 18 -11.45 6.51 2.70
CA ASP A 18 -11.88 6.57 4.10
C ASP A 18 -10.76 6.07 5.03
N ILE A 19 -10.12 4.95 4.69
CA ILE A 19 -8.99 4.40 5.45
C ILE A 19 -7.80 5.36 5.44
N ASN A 20 -7.42 5.92 4.28
CA ASN A 20 -6.33 6.90 4.18
C ASN A 20 -6.55 8.12 5.09
N THR A 21 -7.78 8.63 5.13
CA THR A 21 -8.17 9.75 5.99
C THR A 21 -8.08 9.38 7.47
N GLN A 22 -8.56 8.18 7.84
CA GLN A 22 -8.49 7.69 9.21
C GLN A 22 -7.05 7.44 9.67
N VAL A 23 -6.19 6.88 8.81
CA VAL A 23 -4.76 6.68 9.10
C VAL A 23 -4.09 8.02 9.42
N ASN A 24 -4.35 9.07 8.62
CA ASN A 24 -3.83 10.42 8.88
C ASN A 24 -4.31 10.98 10.23
N THR A 25 -5.61 10.84 10.52
CA THR A 25 -6.21 11.35 11.75
C THR A 25 -5.65 10.64 12.99
N ILE A 26 -5.58 9.31 12.95
CA ILE A 26 -5.07 8.50 14.06
C ILE A 26 -3.57 8.75 14.26
N SER A 27 -2.78 8.91 13.20
CA SER A 27 -1.37 9.32 13.30
C SER A 27 -1.21 10.66 14.05
N GLY A 28 -2.06 11.64 13.75
CA GLY A 28 -2.06 12.93 14.47
C GLY A 28 -2.45 12.79 15.94
N GLN A 29 -3.43 11.95 16.25
CA GLN A 29 -3.82 11.65 17.63
C GLN A 29 -2.68 10.96 18.39
N ILE A 30 -2.02 9.96 17.79
CA ILE A 30 -0.86 9.27 18.36
C ILE A 30 0.24 10.26 18.73
N ASN A 31 0.59 11.19 17.82
CA ASN A 31 1.56 12.24 18.09
C ASN A 31 1.16 13.11 19.29
N SER A 32 -0.13 13.46 19.39
CA SER A 32 -0.66 14.28 20.48
C SER A 32 -0.55 13.57 21.84
N TYR A 33 -0.85 12.26 21.89
CA TYR A 33 -0.65 11.44 23.10
C TYR A 33 0.83 11.33 23.45
N ALA A 34 1.70 11.07 22.47
CA ALA A 34 3.15 10.98 22.67
C ALA A 34 3.72 12.28 23.26
N GLU A 35 3.29 13.45 22.78
CA GLU A 35 3.70 14.76 23.29
C GLU A 35 3.23 14.98 24.74
N ARG A 36 2.00 14.58 25.10
CA ARG A 36 1.51 14.64 26.48
C ARG A 36 2.30 13.73 27.41
N ILE A 37 2.59 12.50 26.99
CA ILE A 37 3.38 11.53 27.77
C ILE A 37 4.81 12.07 27.98
N ALA A 38 5.45 12.63 26.96
CA ALA A 38 6.78 13.22 27.08
C ALA A 38 6.80 14.42 28.04
N LYS A 39 5.76 15.26 28.02
CA LYS A 39 5.59 16.36 28.97
C LYS A 39 5.42 15.84 30.40
N LEU A 40 4.59 14.83 30.61
CA LEU A 40 4.41 14.18 31.91
C LEU A 40 5.72 13.56 32.42
N ASN A 41 6.51 12.90 31.56
CA ASN A 41 7.84 12.41 31.91
C ASN A 41 8.76 13.54 32.43
N GLN A 42 8.73 14.72 31.80
CA GLN A 42 9.51 15.87 32.24
C GLN A 42 9.04 16.44 33.59
N GLU A 43 7.72 16.52 33.80
CA GLU A 43 7.13 17.01 35.04
C GLU A 43 7.38 16.05 36.21
N ILE A 44 7.25 14.74 35.99
CA ILE A 44 7.56 13.69 36.98
C ILE A 44 9.02 13.79 37.41
N GLN A 45 9.95 13.85 36.45
CA GLN A 45 11.39 13.98 36.71
C GLN A 45 11.70 15.22 37.55
N THR A 46 11.08 16.37 37.21
CA THR A 46 11.30 17.63 37.93
C THR A 46 10.74 17.57 39.35
N SER A 47 9.55 17.00 39.52
CA SER A 47 8.88 16.90 40.82
C SER A 47 9.59 15.95 41.80
N GLN A 48 10.04 14.79 41.31
CA GLN A 48 10.82 13.84 42.11
C GLN A 48 12.18 14.43 42.52
N GLY A 49 12.86 15.13 41.60
CA GLY A 49 14.12 15.81 41.89
C GLY A 49 14.00 16.95 42.91
N ALA A 50 12.86 17.64 42.97
CA ALA A 50 12.63 18.78 43.87
C ALA A 50 12.10 18.37 45.26
N SER A 51 11.22 17.38 45.34
CA SER A 51 10.48 17.04 46.57
C SER A 51 10.92 15.72 47.22
N GLY A 52 11.66 14.87 46.50
CA GLY A 52 12.05 13.53 46.95
C GLY A 52 10.89 12.53 47.11
N HIS A 53 9.65 12.93 46.78
CA HIS A 53 8.46 12.09 46.85
C HIS A 53 7.91 11.80 45.45
N ALA A 54 7.29 10.63 45.28
CA ALA A 54 6.67 10.25 44.01
C ALA A 54 5.39 11.10 43.74
N PRO A 55 5.29 11.78 42.59
CA PRO A 55 4.11 12.55 42.23
C PRO A 55 3.00 11.64 41.70
N ASN A 56 2.28 10.96 42.60
CA ASN A 56 1.30 9.92 42.26
C ASN A 56 0.27 10.38 41.21
N ASP A 57 -0.28 11.59 41.34
CA ASP A 57 -1.26 12.12 40.37
C ASP A 57 -0.70 12.24 38.94
N LEU A 58 0.59 12.59 38.79
CA LEU A 58 1.24 12.68 37.47
C LEU A 58 1.55 11.28 36.90
N LEU A 59 1.89 10.33 37.77
CA LEU A 59 2.09 8.93 37.39
C LEU A 59 0.78 8.33 36.86
N ASP A 60 -0.32 8.55 37.57
CA ASP A 60 -1.65 8.08 37.17
C ASP A 60 -2.11 8.71 35.85
N GLN A 61 -1.88 10.02 35.66
CA GLN A 61 -2.17 10.69 34.40
C GLN A 61 -1.34 10.12 33.24
N ARG A 62 -0.06 9.84 33.46
CA ARG A 62 0.79 9.22 32.44
C ARG A 62 0.30 7.84 32.06
N ASP A 63 -0.07 7.03 33.03
CA ASP A 63 -0.59 5.69 32.79
C ASP A 63 -1.93 5.73 32.02
N LEU A 64 -2.79 6.70 32.32
CA LEU A 64 -4.02 6.94 31.56
C LEU A 64 -3.73 7.33 30.10
N GLU A 65 -2.83 8.28 29.85
CA GLU A 65 -2.46 8.71 28.49
C GLU A 65 -1.83 7.57 27.69
N VAL A 66 -1.01 6.72 28.34
CA VAL A 66 -0.46 5.50 27.75
C VAL A 66 -1.59 4.52 27.39
N ALA A 67 -2.57 4.34 28.28
CA ALA A 67 -3.71 3.45 28.03
C ALA A 67 -4.58 3.94 26.86
N GLU A 68 -4.82 5.25 26.75
CA GLU A 68 -5.54 5.84 25.62
C GLU A 68 -4.75 5.73 24.30
N LEU A 69 -3.43 5.96 24.36
CA LEU A 69 -2.55 5.74 23.20
C LEU A 69 -2.60 4.28 22.73
N ASN A 70 -2.63 3.32 23.66
CA ASN A 70 -2.67 1.90 23.34
C ASN A 70 -3.97 1.46 22.62
N LYS A 71 -5.06 2.25 22.72
CA LYS A 71 -6.28 2.04 21.93
C LYS A 71 -6.09 2.40 20.45
N LEU A 72 -5.11 3.27 20.14
CA LEU A 72 -4.82 3.72 18.78
C LEU A 72 -3.78 2.85 18.09
N ILE A 73 -2.75 2.42 18.81
CA ILE A 73 -1.64 1.60 18.31
C ILE A 73 -1.04 0.77 19.45
N ASP A 74 -0.58 -0.44 19.16
CA ASP A 74 0.16 -1.25 20.15
C ASP A 74 1.47 -0.56 20.54
N VAL A 75 1.59 -0.19 21.82
CA VAL A 75 2.79 0.43 22.41
C VAL A 75 3.42 -0.48 23.45
N LYS A 76 4.73 -0.64 23.36
CA LYS A 76 5.54 -1.28 24.41
C LYS A 76 6.17 -0.21 25.27
N VAL A 77 5.88 -0.28 26.57
CA VAL A 77 6.39 0.64 27.58
C VAL A 77 7.60 0.01 28.27
N LEU A 78 8.72 0.71 28.27
CA LEU A 78 9.88 0.42 29.10
C LEU A 78 9.96 1.48 30.21
N ASN A 79 9.79 1.03 31.45
CA ASN A 79 9.95 1.88 32.62
C ASN A 79 11.43 1.94 33.03
N GLN A 80 12.01 3.13 33.04
CA GLN A 80 13.40 3.39 33.42
C GLN A 80 13.48 4.17 34.73
N GLY A 81 12.61 3.84 35.69
CA GLY A 81 12.48 4.50 36.98
C GLY A 81 11.56 5.72 36.88
N ASP A 82 12.13 6.85 36.47
CA ASP A 82 11.42 8.14 36.47
C ASP A 82 10.79 8.46 35.11
N GLN A 83 11.23 7.76 34.05
CA GLN A 83 10.83 8.03 32.68
C GLN A 83 10.28 6.78 31.99
N TYR A 84 9.26 6.98 31.16
CA TYR A 84 8.80 5.96 30.22
C TYR A 84 9.45 6.16 28.85
N THR A 85 9.96 5.06 28.31
CA THR A 85 10.31 4.94 26.90
C THR A 85 9.26 4.10 26.21
N LEU A 86 8.65 4.65 25.15
CA LEU A 86 7.59 3.99 24.38
C LEU A 86 8.13 3.61 23.01
N THR A 87 7.89 2.36 22.64
CA THR A 87 8.23 1.83 21.31
C THR A 87 7.02 1.21 20.63
N ILE A 88 7.00 1.25 19.30
CA ILE A 88 5.96 0.66 18.47
C ILE A 88 6.54 -0.36 17.48
N GLY A 89 5.69 -1.27 17.02
CA GLY A 89 6.03 -2.27 16.01
C GLY A 89 7.29 -3.08 16.33
N ASN A 90 8.31 -2.98 15.48
CA ASN A 90 9.59 -3.69 15.62
C ASN A 90 10.62 -2.98 16.52
N GLY A 91 10.19 -2.08 17.42
CA GLY A 91 11.05 -1.41 18.39
C GLY A 91 11.36 0.05 18.05
N GLN A 92 10.60 0.64 17.13
CA GLN A 92 10.77 2.04 16.77
C GLN A 92 10.35 2.95 17.93
N LEU A 93 11.21 3.91 18.29
CA LEU A 93 10.92 4.87 19.36
C LEU A 93 9.79 5.81 18.95
N LEU A 94 8.86 6.03 19.90
CA LEU A 94 7.81 7.04 19.83
C LEU A 94 8.02 8.12 20.91
N VAL A 95 8.40 7.70 22.12
CA VAL A 95 8.78 8.58 23.24
C VAL A 95 10.06 8.03 23.88
N SER A 96 11.01 8.92 24.19
CA SER A 96 12.19 8.61 24.97
C SER A 96 12.43 9.73 25.97
N GLY A 97 12.11 9.49 27.25
CA GLY A 97 12.15 10.53 28.26
C GLY A 97 11.22 11.69 27.91
N SER A 98 11.77 12.89 27.77
CA SER A 98 11.02 14.10 27.37
C SER A 98 11.04 14.39 25.86
N SER A 99 11.64 13.50 25.05
CA SER A 99 11.67 13.62 23.59
C SER A 99 10.62 12.75 22.92
N THR A 100 10.04 13.24 21.83
CA THR A 100 9.11 12.49 20.96
C THR A 100 9.69 12.30 19.57
N PHE A 101 9.32 11.19 18.94
CA PHE A 101 9.67 10.88 17.56
C PHE A 101 8.38 10.82 16.76
N LYS A 102 8.16 11.80 15.89
CA LYS A 102 6.84 11.97 15.27
C LYS A 102 6.58 10.91 14.22
N MET A 103 5.31 10.55 14.15
CA MET A 103 4.71 9.78 13.07
C MET A 103 4.18 10.74 12.00
N SER A 104 4.48 10.46 10.74
CA SER A 104 3.95 11.17 9.57
C SER A 104 3.14 10.20 8.72
N ALA A 105 2.00 10.64 8.22
CA ALA A 105 1.16 9.86 7.33
C ALA A 105 1.11 10.57 5.98
N ARG A 106 1.56 9.89 4.91
CA ARG A 106 1.58 10.44 3.55
C ARG A 106 1.41 9.32 2.51
N PRO A 107 1.07 9.65 1.25
CA PRO A 107 1.05 8.65 0.18
C PRO A 107 2.37 7.86 0.15
N ALA A 108 2.26 6.55 0.00
CA ALA A 108 3.42 5.66 -0.02
C ALA A 108 4.29 5.93 -1.26
N ASP A 109 5.60 5.76 -1.09
CA ASP A 109 6.58 6.00 -2.15
C ASP A 109 6.48 4.98 -3.30
N ASP A 110 5.95 3.78 -3.04
CA ASP A 110 5.73 2.69 -4.00
C ASP A 110 4.28 2.59 -4.51
N ASN A 111 3.32 3.11 -3.73
CA ASN A 111 1.90 3.05 -4.03
C ASN A 111 1.13 4.26 -3.46
N PRO A 112 1.02 5.37 -4.21
CA PRO A 112 0.38 6.59 -3.73
C PRO A 112 -1.14 6.44 -3.49
N ARG A 113 -1.76 5.32 -3.88
CA ARG A 113 -3.16 4.99 -3.54
C ARG A 113 -3.33 4.75 -2.05
N ASN A 114 -2.27 4.32 -1.37
CA ASN A 114 -2.27 4.00 0.04
C ASN A 114 -1.49 5.08 0.81
N THR A 115 -2.09 5.61 1.88
CA THR A 115 -1.35 6.37 2.90
C THR A 115 -0.56 5.38 3.76
N THR A 116 0.74 5.61 3.88
CA THR A 116 1.68 4.84 4.71
C THR A 116 2.19 5.70 5.85
N ILE A 117 2.54 5.03 6.95
CA ILE A 117 3.14 5.64 8.12
C ILE A 117 4.66 5.72 7.95
N TYR A 118 5.21 6.91 8.18
CA TYR A 118 6.62 7.19 8.30
C TYR A 118 6.92 7.58 9.74
N ILE A 119 8.10 7.24 10.21
CA ILE A 119 8.54 7.57 11.57
C ILE A 119 9.90 8.24 11.55
N GLN A 120 10.05 9.24 12.42
CA GLN A 120 11.32 9.90 12.62
C GLN A 120 12.31 8.99 13.34
N VAL A 121 13.45 8.77 12.71
CA VAL A 121 14.61 8.09 13.27
C VAL A 121 15.70 9.15 13.49
N PRO A 122 16.30 9.24 14.69
CA PRO A 122 17.39 10.16 14.93
C PRO A 122 18.60 9.77 14.08
N GLY A 123 19.15 10.74 13.35
CA GLY A 123 20.40 10.56 12.61
C GLY A 123 21.62 10.55 13.54
N ALA A 124 22.81 10.49 12.95
CA ALA A 124 24.05 10.73 13.69
C ALA A 124 24.00 12.09 14.42
N ALA A 125 24.79 12.24 15.49
CA ALA A 125 24.79 13.46 16.30
C ALA A 125 24.96 14.71 15.43
N GLY A 126 23.95 15.58 15.39
CA GLY A 126 23.91 16.80 14.58
C GLY A 126 23.26 16.69 13.20
N SER A 127 22.81 15.50 12.77
CA SER A 127 22.21 15.27 11.44
C SER A 127 20.68 15.44 11.38
N GLY A 128 20.03 15.77 12.49
CA GLY A 128 18.57 15.89 12.56
C GLY A 128 17.86 14.53 12.57
N TYR A 129 16.66 14.48 11.97
CA TYR A 129 15.85 13.26 11.86
C TYR A 129 15.74 12.83 10.40
N THR A 130 15.66 11.52 10.18
CA THR A 130 15.29 10.92 8.89
C THR A 130 13.95 10.21 9.04
N GLU A 131 13.05 10.38 8.08
CA GLU A 131 11.79 9.66 8.06
C GLU A 131 11.96 8.32 7.33
N VAL A 132 11.56 7.24 7.98
CA VAL A 132 11.63 5.88 7.42
C VAL A 132 10.21 5.32 7.31
N PRO A 133 9.81 4.74 6.17
CA PRO A 133 8.50 4.10 6.05
C PRO A 133 8.42 2.88 6.96
N MET A 134 7.28 2.72 7.63
CA MET A 134 6.95 1.52 8.39
C MET A 134 6.12 0.59 7.51
N SER A 135 6.53 -0.67 7.44
CA SER A 135 5.68 -1.69 6.81
C SER A 135 4.39 -1.84 7.63
N GLU A 136 3.24 -1.81 6.96
CA GLU A 136 1.93 -2.02 7.60
C GLU A 136 1.85 -3.32 8.39
N SER A 137 2.60 -4.34 7.98
CA SER A 137 2.68 -5.61 8.69
C SER A 137 3.28 -5.49 10.10
N THR A 138 4.12 -4.47 10.34
CA THR A 138 4.76 -4.22 11.64
C THR A 138 3.88 -3.40 12.58
N ILE A 139 2.90 -2.67 12.05
CA ILE A 139 1.96 -1.88 12.85
C ILE A 139 0.81 -2.79 13.26
N LYS A 140 0.77 -3.11 14.56
CA LYS A 140 -0.21 -4.00 15.17
C LYS A 140 -1.02 -3.27 16.22
N GLY A 141 -2.16 -3.87 16.57
CA GLY A 141 -3.03 -3.41 17.65
C GLY A 141 -3.65 -2.03 17.43
N GLY A 142 -4.58 -1.71 18.33
CA GLY A 142 -5.36 -0.48 18.28
C GLY A 142 -6.16 -0.29 16.99
N ALA A 143 -6.77 0.88 16.87
CA ALA A 143 -7.53 1.28 15.69
C ALA A 143 -6.66 1.33 14.41
N LEU A 144 -5.42 1.83 14.51
CA LEU A 144 -4.53 1.96 13.35
C LEU A 144 -4.15 0.59 12.77
N GLY A 145 -3.70 -0.35 13.61
CA GLY A 145 -3.36 -1.70 13.17
C GLY A 145 -4.56 -2.42 12.58
N GLY A 146 -5.76 -2.21 13.16
CA GLY A 146 -7.03 -2.72 12.63
C GLY A 146 -7.32 -2.23 11.21
N LEU A 147 -7.24 -0.91 10.98
CA LEU A 147 -7.47 -0.32 9.65
C LEU A 147 -6.48 -0.82 8.60
N LEU A 148 -5.19 -0.87 8.94
CA LEU A 148 -4.14 -1.37 8.04
C LEU A 148 -4.32 -2.86 7.73
N SER A 149 -4.71 -3.67 8.73
CA SER A 149 -5.02 -5.08 8.49
C SER A 149 -6.24 -5.26 7.59
N TYR A 150 -7.31 -4.49 7.79
CA TYR A 150 -8.50 -4.56 6.93
C TYR A 150 -8.18 -4.15 5.49
N ARG A 151 -7.37 -3.11 5.30
CA ARG A 151 -6.90 -2.69 3.96
C ARG A 151 -6.19 -3.83 3.26
N ARG A 152 -5.14 -4.38 3.89
CA ARG A 152 -4.29 -5.43 3.32
C ARG A 152 -5.03 -6.75 3.11
N ASP A 153 -5.70 -7.23 4.14
CA ASP A 153 -6.18 -8.62 4.20
C ASP A 153 -7.56 -8.79 3.55
N SER A 154 -8.35 -7.72 3.48
CA SER A 154 -9.72 -7.76 2.95
C SER A 154 -9.91 -6.87 1.72
N LEU A 155 -9.67 -5.56 1.84
CA LEU A 155 -10.01 -4.60 0.79
C LEU A 155 -9.16 -4.82 -0.47
N ASP A 156 -7.85 -4.92 -0.32
CA ASP A 156 -6.93 -5.05 -1.45
C ASP A 156 -7.16 -6.36 -2.21
N GLY A 157 -7.32 -7.47 -1.48
CA GLY A 157 -7.64 -8.79 -2.05
C GLY A 157 -8.99 -8.82 -2.76
N THR A 158 -10.03 -8.23 -2.15
CA THR A 158 -11.38 -8.16 -2.76
C THR A 158 -11.36 -7.37 -4.07
N GLN A 159 -10.66 -6.24 -4.10
CA GLN A 159 -10.56 -5.42 -5.31
C GLN A 159 -9.81 -6.16 -6.42
N LEU A 160 -8.72 -6.86 -6.09
CA LEU A 160 -7.98 -7.67 -7.05
C LEU A 160 -8.82 -8.80 -7.63
N GLN A 161 -9.59 -9.51 -6.80
CA GLN A 161 -10.48 -10.58 -7.24
C GLN A 161 -11.61 -10.07 -8.15
N LEU A 162 -12.24 -8.95 -7.78
CA LEU A 162 -13.25 -8.30 -8.62
C LEU A 162 -12.66 -7.90 -9.98
N GLY A 163 -11.46 -7.32 -9.96
CA GLY A 163 -10.70 -6.94 -11.14
C GLY A 163 -10.37 -8.14 -12.04
N GLN A 164 -9.86 -9.22 -11.45
CA GLN A 164 -9.53 -10.46 -12.15
C GLN A 164 -10.77 -11.07 -12.81
N LEU A 165 -11.91 -11.08 -12.11
CA LEU A 165 -13.17 -11.56 -12.67
C LEU A 165 -13.61 -10.72 -13.87
N ALA A 166 -13.57 -9.39 -13.75
CA ALA A 166 -13.92 -8.49 -14.84
C ALA A 166 -12.99 -8.66 -16.05
N ALA A 167 -11.68 -8.74 -15.81
CA ALA A 167 -10.67 -8.96 -16.84
C ALA A 167 -10.83 -10.32 -17.53
N GLY A 168 -10.94 -11.40 -16.75
CA GLY A 168 -11.11 -12.75 -17.28
C GLY A 168 -12.37 -12.90 -18.12
N LEU A 169 -13.50 -12.34 -17.65
CA LEU A 169 -14.76 -12.34 -18.41
C LEU A 169 -14.62 -11.61 -19.76
N ALA A 170 -14.06 -10.40 -19.74
CA ALA A 170 -13.91 -9.59 -20.94
C ALA A 170 -12.93 -10.24 -21.94
N LEU A 171 -11.81 -10.77 -21.46
CA LEU A 171 -10.86 -11.49 -22.32
C LEU A 171 -11.48 -12.75 -22.93
N ALA A 172 -12.17 -13.56 -22.14
CA ALA A 172 -12.82 -14.79 -22.64
C ALA A 172 -13.89 -14.49 -23.70
N ILE A 173 -14.74 -13.50 -23.47
CA ILE A 173 -15.77 -13.10 -24.44
C ILE A 173 -15.12 -12.49 -25.69
N ASN A 174 -14.10 -11.65 -25.54
CA ASN A 174 -13.38 -11.08 -26.67
C ASN A 174 -12.66 -12.15 -27.49
N GLN A 175 -12.10 -13.17 -26.85
CA GLN A 175 -11.45 -14.29 -27.50
C GLN A 175 -12.45 -15.11 -28.32
N ALA A 176 -13.62 -15.42 -27.74
CA ALA A 176 -14.69 -16.11 -28.45
C ALA A 176 -15.20 -15.30 -29.65
N GLN A 177 -15.39 -13.99 -29.49
CA GLN A 177 -15.80 -13.09 -30.57
C GLN A 177 -14.81 -13.08 -31.73
N ARG A 178 -13.50 -13.04 -31.46
CA ARG A 178 -12.49 -13.09 -32.53
C ARG A 178 -12.43 -14.42 -33.29
N GLN A 179 -12.99 -15.50 -32.73
CA GLN A 179 -13.12 -16.78 -33.42
C GLN A 179 -14.38 -16.86 -34.31
N GLY A 180 -15.29 -15.90 -34.17
CA GLY A 180 -16.51 -15.80 -34.98
C GLY A 180 -16.41 -14.80 -36.14
N VAL A 181 -17.51 -14.70 -36.87
CA VAL A 181 -17.73 -13.69 -37.93
C VAL A 181 -19.05 -12.97 -37.67
N ASP A 182 -19.10 -11.68 -37.97
CA ASP A 182 -20.31 -10.86 -37.84
C ASP A 182 -21.30 -11.10 -39.00
N MET A 183 -22.45 -10.41 -38.96
CA MET A 183 -23.50 -10.55 -39.99
C MET A 183 -23.05 -10.10 -41.38
N GLN A 184 -21.93 -9.37 -41.49
CA GLN A 184 -21.33 -8.92 -42.74
C GLN A 184 -20.16 -9.82 -43.18
N GLY A 185 -19.86 -10.87 -42.43
CA GLY A 185 -18.80 -11.85 -42.72
C GLY A 185 -17.39 -11.38 -42.32
N ALA A 186 -17.26 -10.29 -41.57
CA ALA A 186 -15.98 -9.84 -41.04
C ALA A 186 -15.67 -10.51 -39.69
N THR A 187 -14.38 -10.63 -39.33
CA THR A 187 -13.96 -11.18 -38.03
C THR A 187 -14.56 -10.39 -36.87
N GLY A 188 -15.07 -11.09 -35.86
CA GLY A 188 -15.68 -10.48 -34.70
C GLY A 188 -14.75 -9.52 -33.95
N LYS A 189 -15.30 -8.39 -33.53
CA LYS A 189 -14.59 -7.32 -32.81
C LYS A 189 -14.64 -7.56 -31.29
N PRO A 190 -13.75 -6.93 -30.50
CA PRO A 190 -13.85 -7.02 -29.04
C PRO A 190 -15.23 -6.54 -28.55
N PHE A 191 -15.86 -7.34 -27.69
CA PHE A 191 -17.11 -7.00 -27.01
C PHE A 191 -16.89 -5.98 -25.90
N PHE A 192 -15.77 -6.11 -25.18
CA PHE A 192 -15.40 -5.27 -24.04
C PHE A 192 -14.03 -4.63 -24.19
N THR A 193 -13.81 -3.51 -23.50
CA THR A 193 -12.48 -2.94 -23.23
C THR A 193 -12.22 -2.92 -21.72
N LEU A 194 -10.96 -3.09 -21.31
CA LEU A 194 -10.55 -3.26 -19.89
C LEU A 194 -9.70 -2.11 -19.34
N GLY A 195 -9.40 -1.10 -20.16
CA GLY A 195 -8.29 -0.19 -19.90
C GLY A 195 -6.94 -0.90 -19.91
N GLN A 196 -5.87 -0.14 -19.68
CA GLN A 196 -4.52 -0.70 -19.54
C GLN A 196 -4.23 -0.99 -18.05
N PRO A 197 -3.42 -2.04 -17.77
CA PRO A 197 -2.74 -2.22 -16.49
C PRO A 197 -2.15 -0.93 -15.96
N ASP A 198 -2.28 -0.70 -14.65
CA ASP A 198 -1.67 0.47 -14.02
C ASP A 198 -0.25 0.15 -13.58
N VAL A 199 0.67 1.09 -13.76
CA VAL A 199 2.08 0.95 -13.41
C VAL A 199 2.52 2.20 -12.68
N ILE A 200 3.07 2.02 -11.49
CA ILE A 200 3.54 3.10 -10.63
C ILE A 200 5.03 2.90 -10.41
N GLY A 201 5.84 3.88 -10.80
CA GLY A 201 7.27 3.90 -10.44
C GLY A 201 7.46 4.41 -9.02
N HIS A 202 8.39 3.80 -8.29
CA HIS A 202 8.76 4.28 -6.95
C HIS A 202 9.29 5.71 -7.02
N THR A 203 8.97 6.56 -6.04
CA THR A 203 9.38 7.98 -6.03
C THR A 203 10.90 8.19 -5.98
N SER A 204 11.65 7.18 -5.54
CA SER A 204 13.11 7.18 -5.52
C SER A 204 13.77 6.70 -6.83
N ASN A 205 12.99 6.33 -7.85
CA ASN A 205 13.56 5.95 -9.13
C ASN A 205 14.33 7.11 -9.74
N THR A 206 15.51 6.81 -10.28
CA THR A 206 16.39 7.82 -10.90
C THR A 206 16.56 7.59 -12.40
N GLY A 207 16.32 6.36 -12.88
CA GLY A 207 16.31 6.05 -14.29
C GLY A 207 15.10 6.59 -15.03
N GLN A 208 15.13 6.45 -16.34
CA GLN A 208 14.05 6.84 -17.27
C GLN A 208 13.27 5.61 -17.77
N GLY A 209 13.33 4.50 -17.02
CA GLY A 209 12.65 3.26 -17.34
C GLY A 209 11.14 3.39 -17.18
N ILE A 210 10.40 3.04 -18.22
CA ILE A 210 8.93 3.00 -18.23
C ILE A 210 8.49 1.57 -18.52
N ILE A 211 7.83 0.96 -17.54
CA ILE A 211 7.16 -0.33 -17.70
C ILE A 211 5.79 -0.11 -18.34
N ASN A 212 5.50 -0.87 -19.37
CA ASN A 212 4.16 -1.05 -19.93
C ASN A 212 3.74 -2.50 -19.75
N ALA A 213 2.45 -2.72 -19.55
CA ALA A 213 1.89 -4.07 -19.56
C ALA A 213 0.60 -4.10 -20.36
N THR A 214 0.32 -5.23 -21.00
CA THR A 214 -0.91 -5.46 -21.75
C THR A 214 -1.42 -6.86 -21.44
N LEU A 215 -2.72 -6.98 -21.18
CA LEU A 215 -3.34 -8.28 -20.95
C LEU A 215 -3.47 -9.01 -22.29
N ASN A 216 -2.99 -10.26 -22.34
CA ASN A 216 -3.04 -11.07 -23.54
C ASN A 216 -4.48 -11.57 -23.77
N LEU A 217 -4.92 -11.62 -25.03
CA LEU A 217 -6.30 -12.03 -25.34
C LEU A 217 -6.61 -13.46 -24.87
N ASP A 218 -5.65 -14.35 -24.98
CA ASP A 218 -5.70 -15.75 -24.53
C ASP A 218 -5.22 -15.95 -23.08
N GLY A 219 -4.83 -14.86 -22.40
CA GLY A 219 -4.26 -14.88 -21.06
C GLY A 219 -5.27 -15.05 -19.92
N ALA A 220 -6.57 -15.08 -20.22
CA ALA A 220 -7.64 -15.06 -19.21
C ALA A 220 -7.50 -16.13 -18.11
N SER A 221 -7.05 -17.33 -18.48
CA SER A 221 -6.88 -18.47 -17.55
C SER A 221 -5.63 -18.37 -16.68
N ALA A 222 -4.64 -17.57 -17.08
CA ALA A 222 -3.38 -17.39 -16.38
C ALA A 222 -3.40 -16.18 -15.43
N LEU A 223 -4.32 -15.23 -15.63
CA LEU A 223 -4.46 -14.04 -14.80
C LEU A 223 -4.60 -14.40 -13.32
N GLN A 224 -3.92 -13.62 -12.48
CA GLN A 224 -3.99 -13.72 -11.02
C GLN A 224 -4.63 -12.46 -10.44
N ALA A 225 -5.35 -12.61 -9.33
CA ALA A 225 -5.77 -11.50 -8.48
C ALA A 225 -4.57 -11.01 -7.64
N ALA A 226 -3.57 -10.43 -8.29
CA ALA A 226 -2.32 -10.02 -7.66
C ALA A 226 -1.76 -8.74 -8.29
N ASP A 227 -0.99 -8.01 -7.49
CA ASP A 227 -0.06 -6.98 -7.98
C ASP A 227 1.35 -7.56 -8.07
N TYR A 228 2.23 -6.87 -8.79
CA TYR A 228 3.59 -7.31 -9.08
C TYR A 228 4.58 -6.20 -8.74
N GLN A 229 5.57 -6.53 -7.92
CA GLN A 229 6.72 -5.66 -7.69
C GLN A 229 7.80 -6.00 -8.72
N ILE A 230 8.20 -5.02 -9.51
CA ILE A 230 9.28 -5.11 -10.49
C ILE A 230 10.46 -4.31 -9.94
N SER A 231 11.66 -4.88 -9.94
CA SER A 231 12.88 -4.18 -9.50
C SER A 231 14.05 -4.45 -10.45
N TYR A 232 14.91 -3.46 -10.65
CA TYR A 232 16.12 -3.58 -11.48
C TYR A 232 17.39 -3.41 -10.64
N ASP A 233 18.29 -4.40 -10.67
CA ASP A 233 19.53 -4.39 -9.85
C ASP A 233 20.74 -3.72 -10.56
N GLY A 234 20.54 -3.22 -11.78
CA GLY A 234 21.60 -2.71 -12.66
C GLY A 234 21.99 -3.67 -13.78
N ILE A 235 21.55 -4.93 -13.69
CA ILE A 235 21.78 -6.00 -14.67
C ILE A 235 20.49 -6.77 -14.95
N ASN A 236 19.81 -7.23 -13.90
CA ASN A 236 18.62 -8.07 -13.96
C ASN A 236 17.39 -7.34 -13.46
N TYR A 237 16.27 -7.67 -14.10
CA TYR A 237 14.93 -7.44 -13.58
C TYR A 237 14.50 -8.64 -12.76
N THR A 238 13.89 -8.35 -11.60
CA THR A 238 13.17 -9.34 -10.79
C THR A 238 11.71 -8.91 -10.73
N VAL A 239 10.78 -9.83 -10.99
CA VAL A 239 9.35 -9.60 -10.80
C VAL A 239 8.83 -10.54 -9.73
N LEU A 240 8.26 -9.96 -8.68
CA LEU A 240 7.68 -10.66 -7.54
C LEU A 240 6.17 -10.47 -7.53
N ARG A 241 5.41 -11.56 -7.53
CA ARG A 241 3.97 -11.54 -7.31
C ARG A 241 3.69 -11.30 -5.82
N MET A 242 2.87 -10.31 -5.53
CA MET A 242 2.47 -9.91 -4.17
C MET A 242 1.13 -10.55 -3.78
N PRO A 243 0.91 -10.87 -2.48
CA PRO A 243 1.75 -10.54 -1.32
C PRO A 243 2.82 -11.57 -0.95
N GLU A 244 2.83 -12.78 -1.52
CA GLU A 244 3.73 -13.87 -1.11
C GLU A 244 5.19 -13.65 -1.52
N LYS A 245 5.44 -12.68 -2.41
CA LYS A 245 6.73 -12.40 -3.03
C LYS A 245 7.27 -13.58 -3.84
N ALA A 246 6.37 -14.31 -4.51
CA ALA A 246 6.77 -15.39 -5.40
C ALA A 246 7.47 -14.79 -6.64
N GLN A 247 8.70 -15.21 -6.93
CA GLN A 247 9.41 -14.75 -8.12
C GLN A 247 8.79 -15.39 -9.37
N VAL A 248 8.26 -14.55 -10.25
CA VAL A 248 7.61 -14.96 -11.50
C VAL A 248 8.44 -14.63 -12.75
N HIS A 249 9.43 -13.75 -12.61
CA HIS A 249 10.41 -13.46 -13.66
C HIS A 249 11.76 -13.07 -13.04
N PHE A 250 12.84 -13.51 -13.70
CA PHE A 250 14.20 -13.07 -13.43
C PHE A 250 15.01 -13.12 -14.72
N GLY A 251 15.61 -12.00 -15.12
CA GLY A 251 16.42 -11.95 -16.33
C GLY A 251 16.91 -10.55 -16.68
N THR A 252 17.78 -10.44 -17.68
CA THR A 252 18.39 -9.17 -18.10
C THR A 252 17.49 -8.29 -18.95
N ASP A 253 16.32 -8.78 -19.34
CA ASP A 253 15.37 -8.09 -20.19
C ASP A 253 13.94 -8.30 -19.68
N LEU A 254 13.10 -7.31 -19.92
CA LEU A 254 11.65 -7.35 -19.74
C LEU A 254 10.89 -7.15 -21.04
N ASP A 255 11.55 -6.91 -22.18
CA ASP A 255 10.84 -6.74 -23.44
C ASP A 255 10.09 -8.01 -23.86
N ASN A 256 8.77 -7.87 -24.02
CA ASN A 256 7.83 -8.94 -24.32
C ASN A 256 7.79 -10.08 -23.29
N ALA A 257 8.20 -9.83 -22.05
CA ALA A 257 8.16 -10.82 -20.98
C ALA A 257 6.71 -11.27 -20.71
N GLN A 258 6.47 -12.58 -20.77
CA GLN A 258 5.16 -13.19 -20.54
C GLN A 258 5.00 -13.54 -19.07
N ILE A 259 4.10 -12.87 -18.37
CA ILE A 259 3.87 -13.02 -16.93
C ILE A 259 2.37 -13.19 -16.69
N ASP A 260 1.94 -14.36 -16.21
CA ASP A 260 0.56 -14.57 -15.73
C ASP A 260 -0.55 -14.03 -16.66
N GLY A 261 -0.44 -14.32 -17.97
CA GLY A 261 -1.43 -13.89 -18.96
C GLY A 261 -1.29 -12.44 -19.43
N MET A 262 -0.20 -11.75 -19.10
CA MET A 262 0.12 -10.42 -19.59
C MET A 262 1.50 -10.40 -20.26
N THR A 263 1.65 -9.49 -21.23
CA THR A 263 2.94 -9.11 -21.79
C THR A 263 3.41 -7.85 -21.09
N VAL A 264 4.62 -7.88 -20.53
CA VAL A 264 5.30 -6.73 -19.95
C VAL A 264 6.40 -6.29 -20.91
N THR A 265 6.65 -4.99 -20.99
CA THR A 265 7.76 -4.41 -21.76
C THR A 265 8.38 -3.27 -20.95
N MET A 266 9.71 -3.19 -20.96
CA MET A 266 10.46 -2.02 -20.50
C MET A 266 10.86 -1.15 -21.69
N THR A 267 10.64 0.17 -21.56
CA THR A 267 11.15 1.17 -22.50
C THR A 267 12.02 2.19 -21.75
N GLY A 268 12.95 2.84 -22.44
CA GLY A 268 13.93 3.71 -21.79
C GLY A 268 15.01 2.94 -21.02
N THR A 269 15.79 3.65 -20.22
CA THR A 269 16.93 3.08 -19.49
C THR A 269 16.71 3.24 -17.98
N PRO A 270 16.44 2.15 -17.24
CA PRO A 270 16.35 2.20 -15.79
C PRO A 270 17.74 2.34 -15.14
N ALA A 271 17.77 2.83 -13.91
CA ALA A 271 18.95 2.86 -13.07
C ALA A 271 18.90 1.72 -12.04
N ALA A 272 20.07 1.27 -11.60
CA ALA A 272 20.15 0.27 -10.53
C ALA A 272 19.42 0.77 -9.27
N GLY A 273 18.55 -0.06 -8.71
CA GLY A 273 17.70 0.28 -7.57
C GLY A 273 16.31 0.79 -7.94
N ASP A 274 16.02 1.04 -9.23
CA ASP A 274 14.67 1.43 -9.65
C ASP A 274 13.67 0.28 -9.43
N SER A 275 12.45 0.64 -9.04
CA SER A 275 11.34 -0.32 -8.85
C SER A 275 9.98 0.24 -9.25
N TRP A 276 9.05 -0.65 -9.59
CA TRP A 276 7.69 -0.34 -10.00
C TRP A 276 6.68 -1.30 -9.39
N LEU A 277 5.48 -0.80 -9.11
CA LEU A 277 4.29 -1.59 -8.80
C LEU A 277 3.41 -1.70 -10.05
N LEU A 278 3.24 -2.91 -10.56
CA LEU A 278 2.32 -3.23 -11.66
C LEU A 278 1.03 -3.83 -11.09
N SER A 279 -0.09 -3.15 -11.36
CA SER A 279 -1.45 -3.55 -10.96
C SER A 279 -2.29 -3.89 -12.19
N PRO A 280 -2.26 -5.14 -12.68
CA PRO A 280 -2.87 -5.50 -13.96
C PRO A 280 -4.39 -5.54 -13.92
N VAL A 281 -4.96 -5.95 -12.78
CA VAL A 281 -6.40 -6.21 -12.67
C VAL A 281 -7.11 -5.29 -11.69
N ARG A 282 -6.40 -4.62 -10.77
CA ARG A 282 -6.98 -3.85 -9.65
C ARG A 282 -8.11 -2.90 -10.06
N ASP A 283 -7.91 -2.13 -11.13
CA ASP A 283 -8.94 -1.20 -11.64
C ASP A 283 -9.69 -1.72 -12.87
N ALA A 284 -9.42 -2.94 -13.33
CA ALA A 284 -10.02 -3.48 -14.54
C ALA A 284 -11.56 -3.48 -14.45
N ALA A 285 -12.11 -3.77 -13.28
CA ALA A 285 -13.55 -3.70 -13.02
C ALA A 285 -14.13 -2.28 -13.16
N GLY A 286 -13.38 -1.24 -12.77
CA GLY A 286 -13.78 0.16 -12.92
C GLY A 286 -13.57 0.71 -14.33
N LYS A 287 -12.63 0.14 -15.08
CA LYS A 287 -12.29 0.51 -16.45
C LYS A 287 -13.00 -0.33 -17.52
N LEU A 288 -13.78 -1.34 -17.12
CA LEU A 288 -14.55 -2.19 -18.01
C LEU A 288 -15.61 -1.36 -18.75
N GLN A 289 -15.64 -1.46 -20.08
CA GLN A 289 -16.66 -0.83 -20.93
C GLN A 289 -17.14 -1.79 -22.01
N MET A 290 -18.39 -1.62 -22.45
CA MET A 290 -18.93 -2.31 -23.61
C MET A 290 -18.52 -1.55 -24.87
N GLN A 291 -17.96 -2.26 -25.84
CA GLN A 291 -17.44 -1.67 -27.08
C GLN A 291 -18.44 -1.75 -28.24
N LEU A 292 -19.25 -2.81 -28.31
CA LEU A 292 -20.23 -3.00 -29.38
C LEU A 292 -21.48 -2.16 -29.15
N THR A 293 -22.02 -1.61 -30.22
CA THR A 293 -23.19 -0.71 -30.19
C THR A 293 -24.42 -1.31 -30.86
N GLY A 294 -24.28 -2.44 -31.57
CA GLY A 294 -25.35 -3.08 -32.32
C GLY A 294 -25.23 -4.61 -32.32
N ALA A 295 -26.38 -5.29 -32.40
CA ALA A 295 -26.45 -6.75 -32.41
C ALA A 295 -25.93 -7.38 -33.70
N ASP A 296 -25.77 -6.59 -34.75
CA ASP A 296 -25.17 -6.98 -36.03
C ASP A 296 -23.67 -7.23 -35.96
N GLN A 297 -23.03 -6.78 -34.88
CA GLN A 297 -21.60 -6.90 -34.64
C GLN A 297 -21.22 -8.14 -33.81
N ILE A 298 -22.20 -8.95 -33.40
CA ILE A 298 -22.05 -10.10 -32.49
C ILE A 298 -22.00 -11.40 -33.28
#